data_AF-A0A6A3RBE7-F1
#
_entry.id   AF-A0A6A3RBE7-F1
#
_cell.length_a   1.000
_cell.length_b   1.000
_cell.length_c   1.000
_cell.angle_alpha   90.00
_cell.angle_beta   90.00
_cell.angle_gamma   90.00
#
_symmetry.space_group_name_H-M   'P 1'
#
loop_
_entity.id
_entity.type
_entity.pdbx_description
1 polymer ?
#
loop_
_entity_poly.entity_id
_entity_poly.type
_entity_poly.pdbx_seq_one_letter_code
_entity_poly.pdbx_strand_id
1 'polypeptide(L)'
;MVAGAELKAVHGQLKSAEEATPVNDKKVQALKERVVDVATVLQKKLETITPIVSFLLEQSVGVIKGHHADKSADKPNDNNESKKDK
;
A
#
# COMPACT_ATOMS: atom_id res chain seq x y z
N MET A 1 12.74 3.09 -0.80
CA MET A 1 12.04 4.39 -0.98
C MET A 1 12.73 5.36 -1.97
N VAL A 2 13.71 4.92 -2.77
CA VAL A 2 14.53 5.82 -3.61
C VAL A 2 13.87 6.14 -4.97
N ALA A 3 13.25 5.14 -5.61
CA ALA A 3 12.74 5.29 -6.99
C ALA A 3 11.56 6.30 -7.13
N GLY A 4 10.76 6.52 -6.07
CA GLY A 4 9.70 7.53 -6.11
C GLY A 4 10.24 8.96 -6.12
N ALA A 5 11.33 9.22 -5.39
CA ALA A 5 12.02 10.50 -5.42
C ALA A 5 12.72 10.72 -6.76
N GLU A 6 13.31 9.67 -7.33
CA GLU A 6 13.93 9.71 -8.66
C GLU A 6 12.90 10.03 -9.75
N LEU A 7 11.71 9.41 -9.72
CA LEU A 7 10.66 9.70 -10.70
C LEU A 7 10.27 11.18 -10.66
N LYS A 8 10.08 11.74 -9.47
CA LYS A 8 9.78 13.16 -9.28
C LYS A 8 10.90 14.06 -9.81
N ALA A 9 12.15 13.70 -9.56
CA ALA A 9 13.31 14.46 -10.02
C ALA A 9 13.43 14.44 -11.56
N VAL A 10 13.33 13.27 -12.19
CA VAL A 10 13.41 13.13 -13.65
C VAL A 10 12.23 13.84 -14.32
N HIS A 11 11.03 13.77 -13.76
CA HIS A 11 9.88 14.53 -14.25
C HIS A 11 10.11 16.05 -14.17
N GLY A 12 10.70 16.55 -13.09
CA GLY A 12 11.09 17.95 -12.97
C GLY A 12 12.11 18.37 -14.03
N GLN A 13 13.13 17.53 -14.26
CA GLN A 13 14.14 17.75 -15.30
C GLN A 13 13.54 17.75 -16.71
N LEU A 14 12.59 16.85 -16.98
CA LEU A 14 11.87 16.79 -18.25
C LEU A 14 11.11 18.08 -18.51
N LYS A 15 10.31 18.53 -17.53
CA LYS A 15 9.57 19.78 -17.62
C LYS A 15 10.48 20.97 -17.90
N SER A 16 11.59 21.10 -17.15
CA SER A 16 12.56 22.17 -17.38
C SER A 16 13.27 22.07 -18.74
N ALA A 17 13.45 20.86 -19.29
CA ALA A 17 14.04 20.68 -20.61
C ALA A 17 13.07 21.03 -21.75
N GLU A 18 11.77 20.78 -21.56
CA GLU A 18 10.70 21.14 -22.51
C GLU A 18 10.44 22.66 -22.53
N GLU A 19 10.67 23.36 -21.41
CA GLU A 19 10.51 24.81 -21.28
C GLU A 19 11.76 25.62 -21.71
N ALA A 20 12.89 24.95 -21.98
CA ALA A 20 14.14 25.61 -22.35
C ALA A 20 14.07 26.19 -23.79
N THR A 21 14.71 27.35 -24.01
CA THR A 21 14.77 27.98 -25.35
C THR A 21 16.22 28.21 -25.77
N PRO A 22 16.69 27.63 -26.90
CA PRO A 22 15.98 26.66 -27.74
C PRO A 22 15.81 25.29 -27.05
N VAL A 23 14.75 24.58 -27.40
CA VAL A 23 14.48 23.22 -26.88
C VAL A 23 15.55 22.25 -27.39
N ASN A 24 15.99 21.34 -26.52
CA ASN A 24 16.92 20.27 -26.89
C ASN A 24 16.17 18.93 -26.97
N ASP A 25 15.74 18.56 -28.17
CA ASP A 25 14.92 17.36 -28.41
C ASP A 25 15.60 16.07 -27.98
N LYS A 26 16.92 15.94 -28.17
CA LYS A 26 17.68 14.75 -27.74
C LYS A 26 17.63 14.59 -26.22
N LYS A 27 17.75 15.70 -25.48
CA LYS A 27 17.66 15.70 -24.02
C LYS A 27 16.24 15.37 -23.55
N VAL A 28 15.22 15.94 -24.18
CA VAL A 28 13.81 15.66 -23.88
C VAL A 28 13.50 14.18 -24.10
N GLN A 29 13.93 13.60 -25.23
CA GLN A 29 13.73 12.19 -25.53
C GLN A 29 14.40 11.27 -24.51
N ALA A 30 15.67 11.51 -24.18
CA ALA A 30 16.38 10.73 -23.18
C ALA A 30 15.73 10.81 -21.79
N LEU A 31 15.16 11.96 -21.42
CA LEU A 31 14.43 12.12 -20.16
C LEU A 31 13.09 11.38 -20.17
N LYS A 32 12.37 11.35 -21.30
CA LYS A 32 11.13 10.55 -21.45
C LYS A 32 11.39 9.06 -21.29
N GLU A 33 12.43 8.54 -21.93
CA GLU A 33 12.86 7.14 -21.76
C GLU A 33 13.19 6.83 -20.30
N ARG A 34 13.94 7.72 -19.65
CA ARG A 34 14.28 7.56 -18.23
C ARG A 34 13.07 7.58 -17.30
N VAL A 35 12.02 8.36 -17.60
CA VAL A 35 10.76 8.33 -16.84
C VAL A 35 10.13 6.93 -16.93
N VAL A 36 10.08 6.34 -18.13
CA VAL A 36 9.53 5.00 -18.35
C VAL A 36 10.32 3.94 -17.60
N ASP A 37 11.65 4.02 -17.63
CA ASP A 37 12.54 3.07 -16.91
C ASP A 37 12.29 3.11 -15.39
N VAL A 38 12.26 4.31 -14.81
CA VAL A 38 12.04 4.49 -13.37
C VAL A 38 10.63 4.02 -12.97
N ALA A 39 9.62 4.34 -13.78
CA ALA A 39 8.25 3.87 -13.58
C ALA A 39 8.16 2.33 -13.61
N THR A 40 8.85 1.69 -14.57
CA THR A 40 8.90 0.23 -14.68
C THR A 40 9.55 -0.42 -13.45
N VAL A 41 10.65 0.16 -12.95
CA VAL A 41 11.31 -0.33 -11.72
C VAL A 41 10.39 -0.18 -10.51
N LEU A 42 9.66 0.94 -10.40
CA LEU A 42 8.67 1.15 -9.34
C LEU A 42 7.54 0.13 -9.40
N GLN A 43 6.98 -0.10 -10.58
CA GLN A 43 5.93 -1.08 -10.80
C GLN A 43 6.38 -2.47 -10.33
N LYS A 44 7.55 -2.95 -10.77
CA LYS A 44 8.08 -4.26 -10.35
C LYS A 44 8.25 -4.38 -8.84
N LYS A 45 8.71 -3.30 -8.18
CA LYS A 45 8.86 -3.28 -6.71
C LYS A 45 7.50 -3.35 -6.01
N LEU A 46 6.49 -2.65 -6.53
CA LEU A 46 5.13 -2.69 -6.01
C LEU A 46 4.50 -4.08 -6.22
N GLU A 47 4.67 -4.67 -7.41
CA GLU A 47 4.21 -6.03 -7.70
C GLU A 47 4.85 -7.05 -6.76
N THR A 48 6.13 -6.89 -6.43
CA THR A 48 6.83 -7.79 -5.50
C THR A 48 6.30 -7.69 -4.06
N ILE A 49 5.98 -6.48 -3.58
CA ILE A 49 5.54 -6.27 -2.19
C ILE A 49 4.03 -6.50 -2.01
N THR A 50 3.22 -6.36 -3.07
CA THR A 50 1.77 -6.47 -3.01
C THR A 50 1.29 -7.79 -2.40
N PRO A 51 1.78 -8.97 -2.81
CA PRO A 51 1.37 -10.24 -2.21
C PRO A 51 1.68 -10.33 -0.71
N ILE A 52 2.79 -9.75 -0.27
CA ILE A 52 3.19 -9.73 1.14
C ILE A 52 2.20 -8.87 1.95
N VAL A 53 1.87 -7.68 1.45
CA VAL A 53 0.90 -6.80 2.08
C VAL A 53 -0.48 -7.45 2.12
N SER A 54 -0.92 -8.06 1.01
CA SER A 54 -2.18 -8.82 0.95
C SER A 54 -2.23 -9.94 1.98
N PHE A 55 -1.16 -10.75 2.10
CA PHE A 55 -1.07 -11.80 3.11
C PHE A 55 -1.18 -11.25 4.53
N LEU A 56 -0.43 -10.19 4.86
CA LEU A 56 -0.48 -9.59 6.20
C LEU A 56 -1.86 -9.01 6.52
N LEU A 57 -2.53 -8.40 5.54
CA LEU A 57 -3.90 -7.92 5.68
C LEU A 57 -4.87 -9.08 5.95
N GLU A 58 -4.78 -10.17 5.20
CA GLU A 58 -5.59 -11.37 5.41
C GLU A 58 -5.38 -11.97 6.81
N GLN A 59 -4.12 -12.11 7.26
CA GLN A 59 -3.81 -12.59 8.60
C GLN A 59 -4.38 -11.68 9.68
N SER A 60 -4.22 -10.36 9.54
CA SER A 60 -4.76 -9.40 10.50
C SER A 60 -6.29 -9.44 10.59
N VAL A 61 -7.00 -9.62 9.47
CA VAL A 61 -8.46 -9.84 9.48
C VAL A 61 -8.83 -11.18 10.13
N GLY A 62 -8.04 -12.24 9.89
CA GLY A 62 -8.21 -13.54 10.53
C GLY A 62 -8.10 -13.46 12.06
N VAL A 63 -7.12 -12.72 12.57
CA VAL A 63 -6.93 -12.46 14.01
C VAL A 63 -8.12 -11.67 14.60
N ILE A 64 -8.64 -10.66 13.89
CA ILE A 64 -9.81 -9.91 14.34
C ILE A 64 -11.05 -10.83 14.42
N LYS A 65 -11.28 -11.66 13.41
CA LYS A 65 -12.41 -12.61 13.39
C LYS A 65 -12.32 -13.67 14.49
N GLY A 66 -11.11 -14.19 14.78
CA GLY A 66 -10.87 -15.12 15.89
C GLY A 66 -11.27 -14.54 17.25
N HIS A 67 -10.87 -13.30 17.55
CA HIS A 67 -11.22 -12.63 18.81
C HIS A 67 -12.72 -12.29 18.95
N HIS A 68 -13.44 -12.11 17.84
CA HIS A 68 -14.90 -11.91 17.87
C HIS A 68 -15.68 -13.20 18.11
N ALA A 69 -15.18 -14.35 17.64
CA ALA A 69 -15.77 -15.64 17.90
C ALA A 69 -15.58 -16.07 19.37
N ASP A 70 -14.39 -15.86 19.95
CA ASP A 70 -14.11 -16.22 21.36
C ASP A 70 -14.95 -15.42 22.37
N LYS A 71 -15.27 -14.15 22.07
CA LYS A 71 -16.15 -13.35 22.94
C LYS A 71 -17.62 -13.81 22.95
N SER A 72 -18.02 -14.68 22.02
CA SER A 72 -19.39 -15.20 21.94
C SER A 72 -19.58 -16.56 22.61
N ALA A 73 -18.49 -17.24 22.99
CA ALA A 73 -18.52 -18.54 23.65
C ALA A 73 -18.62 -18.48 25.18
N ASP A 74 -18.46 -17.29 25.78
CA ASP A 74 -18.39 -17.12 27.24
C ASP A 74 -19.61 -16.37 27.80
N LYS A 75 -20.82 -16.80 27.42
CA LYS A 75 -22.02 -16.53 28.22
C LYS A 75 -22.23 -17.70 29.18
N PRO A 76 -22.06 -17.51 30.50
CA PRO A 76 -22.51 -18.51 31.45
C PRO A 76 -24.02 -18.65 31.30
N ASN A 77 -24.44 -19.88 31.05
CA ASN A 77 -25.83 -20.30 31.08
C ASN A 77 -26.31 -20.22 32.55
N ASP A 78 -26.75 -19.06 33.01
CA ASP A 78 -27.33 -18.90 34.36
C ASP A 78 -28.79 -19.36 34.34
N ASN A 79 -28.96 -20.67 34.14
CA ASN A 79 -30.13 -21.41 34.58
C ASN A 79 -30.01 -21.53 36.10
N ASN A 80 -30.66 -20.66 36.87
CA ASN A 80 -30.97 -21.01 38.26
C ASN A 80 -32.27 -20.34 38.76
N GLU A 81 -33.28 -21.18 38.94
CA GLU A 81 -34.52 -20.86 39.62
C GLU A 81 -34.29 -20.57 41.13
N SER A 82 -35.14 -19.68 41.67
CA SER A 82 -35.62 -19.64 43.06
C SER A 82 -34.63 -19.39 44.22
N LYS A 83 -34.71 -18.18 44.81
CA LYS A 83 -35.15 -18.00 46.21
C LYS A 83 -35.51 -16.55 46.57
N LYS A 84 -36.73 -16.44 47.10
CA LYS A 84 -37.40 -15.36 47.84
C LYS A 84 -36.51 -14.60 48.83
N ASP A 85 -36.63 -13.27 48.83
CA ASP A 85 -36.63 -12.30 49.96
C ASP A 85 -36.68 -10.90 49.31
N LYS A 86 -37.62 -9.98 49.54
CA LYS A 86 -38.37 -9.57 50.73
C LYS A 86 -39.66 -8.87 50.31
#